data_AF-A0A497F5V1-F1
#
_entry.id   AF-A0A497F5V1-F1
#
_cell.length_a   1.000
_cell.length_b   1.000
_cell.length_c   1.000
_cell.angle_alpha   90.00
_cell.angle_beta   90.00
_cell.angle_gamma   90.00
#
_symmetry.space_group_name_H-M   'P 1'
#
loop_
_entity.id
_entity.type
_entity.pdbx_description
1 polymer ?
#
loop_
_entity_poly.entity_id
_entity_poly.type
_entity_poly.pdbx_seq_one_letter_code
_entity_poly.pdbx_strand_id
1 'polypeptide(L)'
;MVVLMCFVGHDYQRIIDGINYWRMREPIEAIYLFYDKKRDPYGYASRRNTKDLEKALTFAGSKPKIIGINPQDYEEVFTSLYKSLKSEVIDNGRKVLIDATSTTKEAYGAAVTVSLMFPKVGIYIVPPAERGWYIPEPGTPEYENWFSRVRMRRGTQPQEIYLPGNRLEHPSFDEMKILLALIEHGGKANSIKSIIKWCKEDPTNPAVKNRYSRLIAKLVSKGLLIEEPSTRTKRVRLTEFGRVFAKALRLIALKQQPKKEHSVPAQVDLRSEETFQNFQEPITSRSELEITSTSDLGLIGGMLSPIRGNLSNHEQASRTEFATLLARLAREFKLVDK
;
A
#
# COMPACT_ATOMS: atom_id res chain seq x y z
N MET A 1 -19.66 0.21 12.22
CA MET A 1 -20.02 -1.18 11.84
C MET A 1 -19.35 -1.49 10.52
N VAL A 2 -18.70 -2.65 10.44
CA VAL A 2 -17.85 -3.05 9.32
C VAL A 2 -18.34 -4.36 8.73
N VAL A 3 -18.30 -4.47 7.40
CA VAL A 3 -18.47 -5.72 6.67
C VAL A 3 -17.11 -6.18 6.18
N LEU A 4 -16.80 -7.45 6.39
CA LEU A 4 -15.62 -8.08 5.82
C LEU A 4 -16.00 -8.84 4.55
N MET A 5 -15.24 -8.66 3.48
CA MET A 5 -15.42 -9.38 2.22
C MET A 5 -14.15 -10.15 1.91
N CYS A 6 -14.16 -11.46 2.11
CA CYS A 6 -12.95 -12.28 2.05
C CYS A 6 -12.92 -13.15 0.80
N PHE A 7 -11.88 -13.00 -0.03
CA PHE A 7 -11.55 -14.02 -1.01
C PHE A 7 -11.01 -15.26 -0.32
N VAL A 8 -11.57 -16.41 -0.70
CA VAL A 8 -11.18 -17.70 -0.14
C VAL A 8 -10.35 -18.45 -1.16
N GLY A 9 -9.06 -18.61 -0.86
CA GLY A 9 -8.15 -19.49 -1.60
C GLY A 9 -7.67 -20.62 -0.70
N HIS A 10 -6.36 -20.85 -0.65
CA HIS A 10 -5.77 -21.89 0.18
C HIS A 10 -5.42 -21.43 1.62
N ASP A 11 -5.30 -20.13 1.89
CA ASP A 11 -4.85 -19.61 3.20
C ASP A 11 -5.96 -19.49 4.26
N TYR A 12 -6.57 -20.61 4.63
CA TYR A 12 -7.62 -20.68 5.64
C TYR A 12 -7.31 -19.90 6.93
N GLN A 13 -6.15 -20.14 7.54
CA GLN A 13 -5.78 -19.54 8.82
C GLN A 13 -5.52 -18.04 8.70
N ARG A 14 -4.96 -17.57 7.58
CA ARG A 14 -4.70 -16.13 7.36
C ARG A 14 -6.01 -15.34 7.26
N ILE A 15 -7.06 -15.93 6.68
CA ILE A 15 -8.40 -15.33 6.68
C ILE A 15 -8.94 -15.21 8.10
N ILE A 16 -8.82 -16.27 8.93
CA ILE A 16 -9.22 -16.24 10.34
C ILE A 16 -8.42 -15.17 11.12
N ASP A 17 -7.11 -15.08 10.91
CA ASP A 17 -6.24 -14.11 11.56
C ASP A 17 -6.63 -12.67 11.20
N GLY A 18 -6.92 -12.42 9.91
CA GLY A 18 -7.42 -11.13 9.43
C GLY A 18 -8.76 -10.74 10.06
N ILE A 19 -9.72 -11.66 10.09
CA ILE A 19 -11.03 -11.46 10.72
C ILE A 19 -10.88 -11.14 12.22
N ASN A 20 -10.07 -11.93 12.95
CA ASN A 20 -9.84 -11.73 14.37
C ASN A 20 -9.17 -10.38 14.66
N TYR A 21 -8.21 -9.99 13.84
CA TYR A 21 -7.55 -8.69 13.96
C TYR A 21 -8.54 -7.52 13.86
N TRP A 22 -9.45 -7.58 12.88
CA TRP A 22 -10.46 -6.54 12.67
C TRP A 22 -11.58 -6.59 13.71
N ARG A 23 -12.00 -7.79 14.13
CA ARG A 23 -13.02 -7.99 15.17
C ARG A 23 -12.66 -7.30 16.49
N MET A 24 -11.38 -7.25 16.83
CA MET A 24 -10.87 -6.58 18.03
C MET A 24 -10.92 -5.04 17.94
N ARG A 25 -11.11 -4.47 16.74
CA ARG A 25 -11.00 -3.03 16.47
C ARG A 25 -12.32 -2.40 16.03
N GLU A 26 -13.15 -3.17 15.35
CA GLU A 26 -14.36 -2.71 14.70
C GLU A 26 -15.50 -3.71 14.94
N PRO A 27 -16.74 -3.24 15.20
CA PRO A 27 -17.89 -4.13 15.30
C PRO A 27 -18.22 -4.69 13.91
N ILE A 28 -17.97 -6.00 13.73
CA ILE A 28 -18.26 -6.73 12.49
C ILE A 28 -19.75 -7.07 12.44
N GLU A 29 -20.38 -6.65 11.34
CA GLU A 29 -21.81 -6.80 11.11
C GLU A 29 -22.13 -7.97 10.18
N ALA A 30 -21.28 -8.18 9.16
CA ALA A 30 -21.42 -9.28 8.22
C ALA A 30 -20.06 -9.70 7.67
N ILE A 31 -19.97 -10.96 7.26
CA ILE A 31 -18.81 -11.53 6.58
C ILE A 31 -19.30 -12.13 5.26
N TYR A 32 -18.63 -11.80 4.16
CA TYR A 32 -18.81 -12.42 2.86
C TYR A 32 -17.63 -13.32 2.55
N LEU A 33 -17.89 -14.51 2.02
CA LEU A 33 -16.87 -15.46 1.58
C LEU A 33 -17.01 -15.65 0.07
N PHE A 34 -16.09 -15.06 -0.69
CA PHE A 34 -15.98 -15.20 -2.15
C PHE A 34 -15.08 -16.38 -2.48
N TYR A 35 -15.66 -17.47 -2.95
CA TYR A 35 -14.94 -18.73 -3.20
C TYR A 35 -14.85 -19.07 -4.68
N ASP A 36 -13.80 -19.80 -5.05
CA ASP A 36 -13.58 -20.28 -6.41
C ASP A 36 -14.49 -21.48 -6.73
N LYS A 37 -15.46 -21.25 -7.63
CA LYS A 37 -16.43 -22.26 -8.05
C LYS A 37 -15.91 -23.21 -9.15
N LYS A 38 -14.71 -22.96 -9.72
CA LYS A 38 -14.15 -23.78 -10.79
C LYS A 38 -13.88 -25.21 -10.35
N ARG A 39 -14.03 -26.17 -11.26
CA ARG A 39 -13.79 -27.59 -10.99
C ARG A 39 -12.32 -27.96 -11.20
N ASP A 40 -11.42 -27.21 -10.56
CA ASP A 40 -9.97 -27.41 -10.61
C ASP A 40 -9.38 -27.57 -9.19
N PRO A 41 -8.07 -27.86 -9.04
CA PRO A 41 -7.41 -27.99 -7.74
C PRO A 41 -7.59 -26.79 -6.80
N TYR A 42 -7.58 -25.58 -7.34
CA TYR A 42 -7.66 -24.33 -6.60
C TYR A 42 -9.09 -24.08 -6.12
N GLY A 43 -10.07 -24.32 -7.00
CA GLY A 43 -11.48 -24.30 -6.66
C GLY A 43 -11.85 -25.36 -5.63
N TYR A 44 -11.25 -26.55 -5.71
CA TYR A 44 -11.46 -27.58 -4.69
C TYR A 44 -10.99 -27.13 -3.31
N ALA A 45 -9.75 -26.63 -3.21
CA ALA A 45 -9.20 -26.05 -1.98
C ALA A 45 -10.10 -24.93 -1.42
N SER A 46 -10.49 -24.00 -2.29
CA SER A 46 -11.33 -22.84 -1.94
C SER A 46 -12.69 -23.26 -1.40
N ARG A 47 -13.39 -24.20 -2.06
CA ARG A 47 -14.68 -24.74 -1.58
C ARG A 47 -14.57 -25.42 -0.24
N ARG A 48 -13.53 -26.23 -0.03
CA ARG A 48 -13.31 -26.91 1.26
C ARG A 48 -13.04 -25.90 2.37
N ASN A 49 -12.16 -24.94 2.12
CA ASN A 49 -11.90 -23.85 3.06
C ASN A 49 -13.15 -23.03 3.36
N THR A 50 -13.98 -22.75 2.36
CA THR A 50 -15.23 -21.98 2.55
C THR A 50 -16.20 -22.71 3.48
N LYS A 51 -16.37 -24.03 3.31
CA LYS A 51 -17.21 -24.84 4.21
C LYS A 51 -16.68 -24.84 5.64
N ASP A 52 -15.37 -24.94 5.80
CA ASP A 52 -14.75 -24.93 7.13
C ASP A 52 -14.83 -23.54 7.78
N LEU A 53 -14.63 -22.47 6.99
CA LEU A 53 -14.76 -21.07 7.43
C LEU A 53 -16.20 -20.74 7.81
N GLU A 54 -17.18 -21.18 7.02
CA GLU A 54 -18.60 -21.00 7.33
C GLU A 54 -18.93 -21.56 8.72
N LYS A 55 -18.45 -22.77 9.03
CA LYS A 55 -18.62 -23.39 10.35
C LYS A 55 -17.90 -22.60 11.44
N ALA A 56 -16.64 -22.23 11.22
CA ALA A 56 -15.82 -21.54 12.21
C ALA A 56 -16.30 -20.12 12.53
N LEU A 57 -16.93 -19.45 11.55
CA LEU A 57 -17.37 -18.06 11.64
C LEU A 57 -18.87 -17.92 11.92
N THR A 58 -19.61 -19.02 11.96
CA THR A 58 -21.01 -19.00 12.42
C THR A 58 -21.04 -18.78 13.93
N PHE A 59 -21.60 -17.65 14.35
CA PHE A 59 -21.78 -17.32 15.77
C PHE A 59 -23.17 -16.74 16.01
N ALA A 60 -23.82 -17.15 17.09
CA ALA A 60 -25.12 -16.70 17.62
C ALA A 60 -25.94 -15.80 16.68
N GLY A 61 -26.60 -16.40 15.68
CA GLY A 61 -27.57 -15.73 14.80
C GLY A 61 -27.02 -15.12 13.51
N SER A 62 -25.70 -15.13 13.28
CA SER A 62 -25.08 -14.63 12.05
C SER A 62 -24.24 -15.71 11.37
N LYS A 63 -24.47 -15.88 10.06
CA LYS A 63 -23.69 -16.77 9.18
C LYS A 63 -23.02 -15.96 8.09
N PRO A 64 -21.80 -16.33 7.66
CA PRO A 64 -21.19 -15.70 6.50
C PRO A 64 -22.05 -15.87 5.23
N LYS A 65 -22.10 -14.83 4.39
CA LYS A 65 -22.74 -14.86 3.07
C LYS A 65 -21.75 -15.48 2.08
N ILE A 66 -22.12 -16.58 1.45
CA ILE A 66 -21.23 -17.33 0.55
C ILE A 66 -21.55 -16.96 -0.91
N ILE A 67 -20.54 -16.56 -1.68
CA ILE A 67 -20.65 -16.18 -3.09
C ILE A 67 -19.63 -16.96 -3.91
N GLY A 68 -20.10 -17.74 -4.87
CA GLY A 68 -19.24 -18.49 -5.80
C GLY A 68 -18.88 -17.64 -7.01
N ILE A 69 -17.60 -17.54 -7.32
CA ILE A 69 -17.05 -16.77 -8.44
C ILE A 69 -15.97 -17.58 -9.18
N ASN A 70 -15.67 -17.22 -10.42
CA ASN A 70 -14.38 -17.56 -11.02
C ASN A 70 -13.38 -16.41 -10.72
N PRO A 71 -12.38 -16.59 -9.85
CA PRO A 71 -11.45 -15.51 -9.48
C PRO A 71 -10.55 -15.07 -10.65
N GLN A 72 -10.37 -15.92 -11.66
CA GLN A 72 -9.59 -15.59 -12.87
C GLN A 72 -10.43 -14.87 -13.93
N ASP A 73 -11.73 -14.70 -13.71
CA ASP A 73 -12.60 -13.89 -14.56
C ASP A 73 -12.80 -12.52 -13.91
N TYR A 74 -12.11 -11.52 -14.47
CA TYR A 74 -12.17 -10.15 -13.98
C TYR A 74 -13.61 -9.60 -13.95
N GLU A 75 -14.40 -9.86 -14.99
CA GLU A 75 -15.76 -9.31 -15.13
C GLU A 75 -16.70 -9.92 -14.09
N GLU A 76 -16.60 -11.23 -13.88
CA GLU A 76 -17.39 -11.92 -12.85
C GLU A 76 -17.03 -11.41 -11.45
N VAL A 77 -15.74 -11.27 -11.13
CA VAL A 77 -15.30 -10.77 -9.82
C VAL A 77 -15.79 -9.34 -9.62
N PHE A 78 -15.58 -8.47 -10.61
CA PHE A 78 -16.00 -7.08 -10.57
C PHE A 78 -17.49 -6.96 -10.34
N THR A 79 -18.30 -7.69 -11.11
CA THR A 79 -19.77 -7.67 -11.00
C THR A 79 -20.24 -8.15 -9.64
N SER A 80 -19.63 -9.21 -9.11
CA SER A 80 -20.00 -9.81 -7.81
C SER A 80 -19.64 -8.89 -6.64
N LEU A 81 -18.45 -8.29 -6.68
CA LEU A 81 -18.05 -7.29 -5.69
C LEU A 81 -18.91 -6.03 -5.79
N TYR A 82 -19.14 -5.50 -6.99
CA TYR A 82 -19.95 -4.30 -7.19
C TYR A 82 -21.36 -4.46 -6.59
N LYS A 83 -22.02 -5.58 -6.86
CA LYS A 83 -23.35 -5.89 -6.29
C LYS A 83 -23.32 -5.91 -4.76
N SER A 84 -22.31 -6.57 -4.20
CA SER A 84 -22.15 -6.69 -2.74
C SER A 84 -21.82 -5.34 -2.08
N LEU A 85 -20.94 -4.56 -2.70
CA LEU A 85 -20.53 -3.23 -2.23
C LEU A 85 -21.65 -2.21 -2.35
N LYS A 86 -22.41 -2.21 -3.45
CA LYS A 86 -23.59 -1.35 -3.60
C LYS A 86 -24.58 -1.59 -2.46
N SER A 87 -24.87 -2.86 -2.17
CA SER A 87 -25.75 -3.20 -1.05
C SER A 87 -25.19 -2.74 0.30
N GLU A 88 -23.93 -3.04 0.60
CA GLU A 88 -23.40 -2.78 1.94
C GLU A 88 -23.01 -1.31 2.16
N VAL A 89 -22.47 -0.63 1.14
CA VAL A 89 -21.98 0.75 1.25
C VAL A 89 -23.08 1.76 0.97
N ILE A 90 -23.83 1.59 -0.13
CA ILE A 90 -24.82 2.59 -0.56
C ILE A 90 -26.15 2.37 0.16
N ASP A 91 -26.67 1.14 0.14
CA ASP A 91 -27.99 0.86 0.70
C ASP A 91 -27.93 0.79 2.24
N ASN A 92 -26.87 0.20 2.81
CA ASN A 92 -26.74 0.02 4.26
C ASN A 92 -25.78 1.03 4.95
N GLY A 93 -25.05 1.85 4.20
CA GLY A 93 -24.14 2.87 4.77
C GLY A 93 -22.92 2.33 5.54
N ARG A 94 -22.56 1.05 5.35
CA ARG A 94 -21.51 0.37 6.13
C ARG A 94 -20.12 0.60 5.53
N LYS A 95 -19.10 0.53 6.38
CA LYS A 95 -17.69 0.46 5.96
C LYS A 95 -17.40 -0.98 5.52
N VAL A 96 -16.67 -1.15 4.43
CA VAL A 96 -16.28 -2.47 3.92
C VAL A 96 -14.75 -2.61 3.94
N LEU A 97 -14.26 -3.76 4.39
CA LEU A 97 -12.86 -4.15 4.26
C LEU A 97 -12.78 -5.42 3.43
N ILE A 98 -12.10 -5.35 2.29
CA ILE A 98 -11.89 -6.48 1.38
C ILE A 98 -10.57 -7.15 1.75
N ASP A 99 -10.64 -8.45 2.05
CA ASP A 99 -9.47 -9.29 2.24
C ASP A 99 -9.02 -9.86 0.90
N ALA A 100 -7.88 -9.37 0.41
CA ALA A 100 -7.26 -9.79 -0.84
C ALA A 100 -6.09 -10.78 -0.63
N THR A 101 -6.02 -11.43 0.54
CA THR A 101 -4.94 -12.34 0.93
C THR A 101 -4.79 -13.56 0.02
N SER A 102 -5.92 -14.19 -0.33
CA SER A 102 -5.94 -15.50 -0.98
C SER A 102 -6.71 -15.45 -2.29
N THR A 103 -6.25 -14.62 -3.22
CA THR A 103 -6.93 -14.38 -4.48
C THR A 103 -5.96 -14.33 -5.66
N THR A 104 -6.47 -14.37 -6.89
CA THR A 104 -5.66 -14.26 -8.10
C THR A 104 -5.43 -12.78 -8.45
N LYS A 105 -4.52 -12.52 -9.38
CA LYS A 105 -4.20 -11.16 -9.83
C LYS A 105 -5.41 -10.46 -10.47
N GLU A 106 -6.26 -11.20 -11.18
CA GLU A 106 -7.47 -10.67 -11.83
C GLU A 106 -8.48 -10.20 -10.77
N ALA A 107 -8.74 -11.05 -9.77
CA ALA A 107 -9.63 -10.70 -8.67
C ALA A 107 -9.06 -9.57 -7.79
N TYR A 108 -7.74 -9.53 -7.57
CA TYR A 108 -7.08 -8.40 -6.92
C TYR A 108 -7.28 -7.09 -7.70
N GLY A 109 -7.06 -7.11 -9.01
CA GLY A 109 -7.28 -5.95 -9.89
C GLY A 109 -8.72 -5.47 -9.88
N ALA A 110 -9.68 -6.40 -9.92
CA ALA A 110 -11.11 -6.09 -9.81
C ALA A 110 -11.44 -5.46 -8.45
N ALA A 111 -10.90 -6.02 -7.35
CA ALA A 111 -11.10 -5.49 -6.00
C ALA A 111 -10.56 -4.06 -5.84
N VAL A 112 -9.35 -3.79 -6.34
CA VAL A 112 -8.78 -2.43 -6.37
C VAL A 112 -9.69 -1.49 -7.15
N THR A 113 -10.04 -1.86 -8.39
CA THR A 113 -10.81 -1.00 -9.29
C THR A 113 -12.19 -0.66 -8.73
N VAL A 114 -12.92 -1.66 -8.25
CA VAL A 114 -14.27 -1.46 -7.71
C VAL A 114 -14.24 -0.68 -6.39
N SER A 115 -13.22 -0.87 -5.54
CA SER A 115 -13.10 -0.15 -4.27
C SER A 115 -12.96 1.36 -4.48
N LEU A 116 -12.33 1.79 -5.57
CA LEU A 116 -12.21 3.22 -5.92
C LEU A 116 -13.56 3.88 -6.27
N MET A 117 -14.59 3.09 -6.56
CA MET A 117 -15.93 3.59 -6.90
C MET A 117 -16.82 3.83 -5.68
N PHE A 118 -16.42 3.35 -4.50
CA PHE A 118 -17.25 3.39 -3.30
C PHE A 118 -16.52 4.09 -2.15
N PRO A 119 -17.19 4.99 -1.42
CA PRO A 119 -16.60 5.57 -0.22
C PRO A 119 -16.47 4.52 0.88
N LYS A 120 -15.50 4.69 1.79
CA LYS A 120 -15.31 3.83 2.98
C LYS A 120 -15.09 2.34 2.65
N VAL A 121 -14.52 2.05 1.48
CA VAL A 121 -14.03 0.71 1.13
C VAL A 121 -12.51 0.70 1.27
N GLY A 122 -12.00 -0.22 2.10
CA GLY A 122 -10.58 -0.50 2.22
C GLY A 122 -10.26 -1.89 1.70
N ILE A 123 -9.00 -2.10 1.32
CA ILE A 123 -8.48 -3.43 0.95
C ILE A 123 -7.31 -3.72 1.87
N TYR A 124 -7.18 -4.95 2.32
CA TYR A 124 -6.02 -5.39 3.07
C TYR A 124 -5.56 -6.77 2.61
N ILE A 125 -4.30 -7.08 2.94
CA ILE A 125 -3.72 -8.41 2.84
C ILE A 125 -3.18 -8.81 4.21
N VAL A 126 -3.18 -10.09 4.53
CA VAL A 126 -2.57 -10.63 5.74
C VAL A 126 -1.29 -11.35 5.34
N PRO A 127 -0.10 -10.75 5.35
CA PRO A 127 1.11 -11.40 4.82
C PRO A 127 1.43 -12.70 5.57
N PRO A 128 1.97 -13.73 4.91
CA PRO A 128 2.32 -14.97 5.60
C PRO A 128 3.53 -14.73 6.51
N ALA A 129 3.58 -15.39 7.67
CA ALA A 129 4.77 -15.37 8.53
C ALA A 129 6.00 -16.04 7.87
N GLU A 130 5.75 -16.97 6.94
CA GLU A 130 6.77 -17.72 6.19
C GLU A 130 6.38 -17.84 4.71
N ARG A 131 7.33 -17.67 3.77
CA ARG A 131 7.07 -17.74 2.33
C ARG A 131 6.58 -19.13 1.88
N GLY A 132 5.58 -19.16 0.99
CA GLY A 132 4.90 -20.36 0.48
C GLY A 132 5.54 -20.98 -0.77
N TRP A 133 5.15 -22.22 -1.09
CA TRP A 133 5.71 -23.11 -2.12
C TRP A 133 4.60 -23.78 -2.98
N TYR A 134 5.04 -24.51 -4.02
CA TYR A 134 4.30 -25.33 -5.00
C TYR A 134 3.11 -26.15 -4.44
N ILE A 135 2.09 -26.39 -5.30
CA ILE A 135 0.80 -27.03 -4.98
C ILE A 135 0.71 -28.42 -5.65
N PRO A 136 0.62 -29.53 -4.89
CA PRO A 136 0.42 -30.89 -5.41
C PRO A 136 -0.98 -31.15 -6.00
N GLU A 137 -1.15 -32.32 -6.64
CA GLU A 137 -2.39 -32.71 -7.33
C GLU A 137 -3.52 -33.19 -6.36
N PRO A 138 -4.77 -32.70 -6.48
CA PRO A 138 -5.86 -33.04 -5.55
C PRO A 138 -6.24 -34.52 -5.51
N GLY A 139 -6.77 -34.95 -4.36
CA GLY A 139 -7.22 -36.33 -4.16
C GLY A 139 -6.10 -37.31 -3.84
N THR A 140 -4.85 -36.85 -3.79
CA THR A 140 -3.69 -37.63 -3.38
C THR A 140 -3.41 -37.47 -1.87
N PRO A 141 -2.78 -38.47 -1.20
CA PRO A 141 -2.34 -38.32 0.18
C PRO A 141 -1.34 -37.16 0.37
N GLU A 142 -0.50 -36.92 -0.64
CA GLU A 142 0.44 -35.80 -0.66
C GLU A 142 -0.29 -34.46 -0.58
N TYR A 143 -1.36 -34.29 -1.36
CA TYR A 143 -2.19 -33.09 -1.32
C TYR A 143 -2.84 -32.90 0.05
N GLU A 144 -3.40 -33.93 0.69
CA GLU A 144 -4.02 -33.78 2.01
C GLU A 144 -3.00 -33.34 3.08
N ASN A 145 -1.80 -33.92 3.06
CA ASN A 145 -0.70 -33.55 3.95
C ASN A 145 -0.17 -32.13 3.66
N TRP A 146 -0.03 -31.77 2.39
CA TRP A 146 0.36 -30.43 1.98
C TRP A 146 -0.70 -29.40 2.37
N PHE A 147 -1.96 -29.66 2.04
CA PHE A 147 -3.08 -28.75 2.25
C PHE A 147 -3.29 -28.48 3.73
N SER A 148 -3.23 -29.52 4.57
CA SER A 148 -3.32 -29.40 6.03
C SER A 148 -2.23 -28.52 6.62
N ARG A 149 -1.00 -28.60 6.09
CA ARG A 149 0.12 -27.76 6.53
C ARG A 149 0.01 -26.32 6.04
N VAL A 150 -0.23 -26.10 4.75
CA VAL A 150 -0.21 -24.77 4.12
C VAL A 150 -1.37 -23.91 4.60
N ARG A 151 -2.58 -24.49 4.70
CA ARG A 151 -3.77 -23.74 5.11
C ARG A 151 -3.70 -23.22 6.55
N MET A 152 -2.88 -23.84 7.40
CA MET A 152 -2.73 -23.51 8.83
C MET A 152 -1.62 -22.49 9.11
N ARG A 153 -0.94 -21.98 8.08
CA ARG A 153 0.11 -20.97 8.25
C ARG A 153 -0.49 -19.68 8.81
N ARG A 154 0.12 -19.18 9.87
CA ARG A 154 -0.30 -17.92 10.49
C ARG A 154 0.05 -16.72 9.64
N GLY A 155 -0.83 -15.74 9.70
CA GLY A 155 -0.59 -14.40 9.19
C GLY A 155 0.23 -13.54 10.14
N THR A 156 0.89 -12.55 9.58
CA THR A 156 1.36 -11.37 10.31
C THR A 156 0.24 -10.33 10.39
N GLN A 157 0.53 -9.15 10.93
CA GLN A 157 -0.46 -8.07 11.03
C GLN A 157 -1.02 -7.71 9.63
N PRO A 158 -2.36 -7.58 9.49
CA PRO A 158 -2.97 -7.10 8.25
C PRO A 158 -2.37 -5.79 7.78
N GLN A 159 -2.03 -5.73 6.49
CA GLN A 159 -1.49 -4.56 5.81
C GLN A 159 -2.57 -4.00 4.89
N GLU A 160 -2.99 -2.76 5.14
CA GLU A 160 -3.91 -2.05 4.26
C GLU A 160 -3.21 -1.62 2.97
N ILE A 161 -3.91 -1.80 1.85
CA ILE A 161 -3.53 -1.26 0.55
C ILE A 161 -4.13 0.14 0.49
N TYR A 162 -3.26 1.14 0.57
CA TYR A 162 -3.68 2.54 0.54
C TYR A 162 -4.14 2.92 -0.86
N LEU A 163 -5.46 3.07 -1.01
CA LEU A 163 -6.07 3.51 -2.24
C LEU A 163 -6.04 5.04 -2.34
N PRO A 164 -5.86 5.59 -3.56
CA PRO A 164 -6.22 6.98 -3.82
C PRO A 164 -7.70 7.20 -3.49
N GLY A 165 -8.07 8.44 -3.18
CA GLY A 165 -9.48 8.76 -3.01
C GLY A 165 -10.24 8.72 -4.34
N ASN A 166 -11.30 9.53 -4.43
CA ASN A 166 -12.27 9.47 -5.52
C ASN A 166 -11.71 9.80 -6.92
N ARG A 167 -10.50 10.34 -7.06
CA ARG A 167 -9.89 10.68 -8.36
C ARG A 167 -8.38 10.46 -8.40
N LEU A 168 -7.96 9.63 -9.35
CA LEU A 168 -6.58 9.46 -9.83
C LEU A 168 -6.19 10.61 -10.77
N GLU A 169 -6.15 11.84 -10.24
CA GLU A 169 -5.58 12.97 -10.98
C GLU A 169 -4.17 13.26 -10.46
N HIS A 170 -3.20 13.40 -11.36
CA HIS A 170 -1.87 13.86 -10.97
C HIS A 170 -1.96 15.22 -10.27
N PRO A 171 -1.32 15.39 -9.10
CA PRO A 171 -1.28 16.70 -8.46
C PRO A 171 -0.55 17.72 -9.33
N SER A 172 -1.04 18.96 -9.37
CA SER A 172 -0.30 20.06 -10.00
C SER A 172 0.98 20.37 -9.22
N PHE A 173 1.91 21.12 -9.81
CA PHE A 173 3.14 21.51 -9.11
C PHE A 173 2.87 22.24 -7.77
N ASP A 174 1.89 23.14 -7.75
CA ASP A 174 1.47 23.84 -6.52
C ASP A 174 0.88 22.89 -5.48
N GLU A 175 0.15 21.85 -5.92
CA GLU A 175 -0.36 20.81 -5.03
C GLU A 175 0.79 19.93 -4.49
N MET A 176 1.76 19.56 -5.32
CA MET A 176 2.95 18.82 -4.91
C MET A 176 3.79 19.60 -3.90
N LYS A 177 3.91 20.93 -4.06
CA LYS A 177 4.58 21.82 -3.10
C LYS A 177 3.95 21.73 -1.70
N ILE A 178 2.62 21.67 -1.63
CA ILE A 178 1.90 21.49 -0.35
C ILE A 178 2.19 20.11 0.26
N LEU A 179 2.20 19.04 -0.55
CA LEU A 179 2.48 17.68 -0.08
C LEU A 179 3.91 17.56 0.46
N LEU A 180 4.89 18.16 -0.23
CA LEU A 180 6.28 18.24 0.24
C LEU A 180 6.38 19.03 1.56
N ALA A 181 5.73 20.19 1.64
CA ALA A 181 5.72 20.97 2.89
C ALA A 181 5.13 20.15 4.04
N LEU A 182 4.04 19.43 3.82
CA LEU A 182 3.44 18.60 4.85
C LEU A 182 4.37 17.47 5.29
N ILE A 183 5.00 16.72 4.38
CA ILE A 183 5.84 15.57 4.78
C ILE A 183 7.10 16.01 5.54
N GLU A 184 7.71 17.15 5.18
CA GLU A 184 8.83 17.74 5.93
C GLU A 184 8.42 18.17 7.34
N HIS A 185 7.14 18.48 7.55
CA HIS A 185 6.58 18.88 8.85
C HIS A 185 5.73 17.77 9.51
N GLY A 186 6.09 16.49 9.31
CA GLY A 186 5.47 15.34 10.01
C GLY A 186 4.13 14.87 9.45
N GLY A 187 3.67 15.47 8.36
CA GLY A 187 2.46 15.11 7.61
C GLY A 187 1.18 15.74 8.14
N LYS A 188 1.26 16.75 9.01
CA LYS A 188 0.10 17.42 9.63
C LYS A 188 0.31 18.92 9.74
N ALA A 189 -0.76 19.70 9.65
CA ALA A 189 -0.78 21.14 9.83
C ALA A 189 -1.97 21.57 10.70
N ASN A 190 -1.70 22.45 11.65
CA ASN A 190 -2.74 23.02 12.53
C ASN A 190 -3.62 24.07 11.83
N SER A 191 -3.16 24.59 10.68
CA SER A 191 -3.90 25.58 9.89
C SER A 191 -3.35 25.69 8.46
N ILE A 192 -4.18 26.20 7.55
CA ILE A 192 -3.76 26.59 6.19
C ILE A 192 -2.63 27.63 6.23
N LYS A 193 -2.65 28.56 7.20
CA LYS A 193 -1.59 29.57 7.37
C LYS A 193 -0.21 28.93 7.61
N SER A 194 -0.15 27.82 8.34
CA SER A 194 1.10 27.08 8.57
C SER A 194 1.66 26.55 7.26
N ILE A 195 0.80 25.95 6.43
CA ILE A 195 1.18 25.41 5.12
C ILE A 195 1.71 26.52 4.20
N ILE A 196 1.04 27.67 4.15
CA ILE A 196 1.47 28.84 3.36
C ILE A 196 2.88 29.29 3.78
N LYS A 197 3.12 29.39 5.10
CA LYS A 197 4.45 29.76 5.63
C LYS A 197 5.53 28.76 5.26
N TRP A 198 5.26 27.46 5.34
CA TRP A 198 6.22 26.42 4.95
C TRP A 198 6.54 26.50 3.46
N CYS A 199 5.54 26.82 2.65
CA CYS A 199 5.67 27.09 1.23
C CYS A 199 6.34 28.43 0.87
N LYS A 200 6.79 29.21 1.87
CA LYS A 200 7.48 30.50 1.72
C LYS A 200 6.64 31.59 1.04
N GLU A 201 5.35 31.58 1.28
CA GLU A 201 4.43 32.60 0.78
C GLU A 201 3.81 33.40 1.94
N ASP A 202 3.22 34.55 1.63
CA ASP A 202 2.62 35.42 2.66
C ASP A 202 1.23 34.93 3.09
N PRO A 203 1.06 34.47 4.35
CA PRO A 203 -0.23 34.03 4.87
C PRO A 203 -1.17 35.20 5.20
N THR A 204 -0.72 36.45 5.17
CA THR A 204 -1.58 37.61 5.43
C THR A 204 -2.36 38.00 4.18
N ASN A 205 -1.75 37.91 3.00
CA ASN A 205 -2.37 38.13 1.69
C ASN A 205 -3.66 37.29 1.48
N PRO A 206 -4.84 37.94 1.31
CA PRO A 206 -6.10 37.25 1.06
C PRO A 206 -6.13 36.38 -0.21
N ALA A 207 -5.48 36.81 -1.29
CA ALA A 207 -5.43 36.06 -2.53
C ALA A 207 -4.65 34.74 -2.37
N VAL A 208 -3.52 34.77 -1.66
CA VAL A 208 -2.73 33.58 -1.34
C VAL A 208 -3.54 32.61 -0.47
N LYS A 209 -4.21 33.10 0.59
CA LYS A 209 -5.09 32.28 1.42
C LYS A 209 -6.19 31.58 0.61
N ASN A 210 -6.84 32.33 -0.29
CA ASN A 210 -7.91 31.79 -1.13
C ASN A 210 -7.39 30.71 -2.09
N ARG A 211 -6.22 30.93 -2.70
CA ARG A 211 -5.55 29.94 -3.53
C ARG A 211 -5.26 28.65 -2.75
N TYR A 212 -4.61 28.75 -1.59
CA TYR A 212 -4.27 27.57 -0.78
C TYR A 212 -5.51 26.83 -0.26
N SER A 213 -6.57 27.55 0.09
CA SER A 213 -7.83 26.93 0.48
C SER A 213 -8.42 26.08 -0.66
N ARG A 214 -8.36 26.58 -1.91
CA ARG A 214 -8.78 25.82 -3.09
C ARG A 214 -7.87 24.61 -3.37
N LEU A 215 -6.54 24.78 -3.26
CA LEU A 215 -5.58 23.69 -3.46
C LEU A 215 -5.77 22.56 -2.42
N ILE A 216 -5.98 22.92 -1.15
CA ILE A 216 -6.25 21.95 -0.09
C ILE A 216 -7.57 21.23 -0.36
N ALA A 217 -8.63 21.94 -0.75
CA ALA A 217 -9.90 21.30 -1.10
C ALA A 217 -9.75 20.30 -2.27
N LYS A 218 -8.95 20.64 -3.29
CA LYS A 218 -8.62 19.71 -4.39
C LYS A 218 -7.86 18.48 -3.89
N LEU A 219 -6.82 18.68 -3.09
CA LEU A 219 -6.04 17.58 -2.51
C LEU A 219 -6.88 16.67 -1.59
N VAL A 220 -7.86 17.24 -0.87
CA VAL A 220 -8.86 16.47 -0.10
C VAL A 220 -9.76 15.67 -1.04
N SER A 221 -10.28 16.28 -2.12
CA SER A 221 -11.10 15.55 -3.10
C SER A 221 -10.35 14.43 -3.83
N LYS A 222 -9.02 14.58 -4.02
CA LYS A 222 -8.13 13.56 -4.57
C LYS A 222 -7.75 12.47 -3.54
N GLY A 223 -8.15 12.64 -2.28
CA GLY A 223 -7.86 11.69 -1.19
C GLY A 223 -6.41 11.69 -0.70
N LEU A 224 -5.65 12.75 -1.00
CA LEU A 224 -4.27 12.92 -0.52
C LEU A 224 -4.23 13.56 0.87
N LEU A 225 -5.27 14.35 1.20
CA LEU A 225 -5.44 15.02 2.48
C LEU A 225 -6.79 14.69 3.11
N ILE A 226 -6.87 14.86 4.42
CA ILE A 226 -8.13 14.90 5.16
C ILE A 226 -8.15 16.15 6.06
N GLU A 227 -9.30 16.81 6.12
CA GLU A 227 -9.56 17.88 7.08
C GLU A 227 -10.06 17.27 8.40
N GLU A 228 -9.44 17.64 9.51
CA GLU A 228 -9.91 17.23 10.83
C GLU A 228 -10.86 18.28 11.41
N PRO A 229 -12.00 17.86 12.00
CA PRO A 229 -12.90 18.77 12.70
C PRO A 229 -12.14 19.54 13.79
N SER A 230 -12.26 20.86 13.80
CA SER A 230 -11.63 21.71 14.81
C SER A 230 -12.40 23.01 14.96
N THR A 231 -12.56 23.44 16.21
CA THR A 231 -13.46 24.54 16.62
C THR A 231 -12.94 25.93 16.24
N ARG A 232 -11.64 26.09 15.97
CA ARG A 232 -11.02 27.40 15.67
C ARG A 232 -10.30 27.47 14.32
N THR A 233 -9.67 26.38 13.89
CA THR A 233 -8.89 26.34 12.64
C THR A 233 -9.06 25.01 11.93
N LYS A 234 -9.18 25.02 10.61
CA LYS A 234 -9.14 23.80 9.80
C LYS A 234 -7.77 23.15 9.92
N ARG A 235 -7.71 22.01 10.64
CA ARG A 235 -6.52 21.17 10.72
C ARG A 235 -6.51 20.24 9.50
N VAL A 236 -5.32 20.00 8.96
CA VAL A 236 -5.14 19.24 7.73
C VAL A 236 -4.05 18.21 7.94
N ARG A 237 -4.25 16.98 7.49
CA ARG A 237 -3.20 15.95 7.49
C ARG A 237 -3.17 15.14 6.22
N LEU A 238 -2.01 14.54 5.94
CA LEU A 238 -1.89 13.51 4.92
C LEU A 238 -2.76 12.30 5.29
N THR A 239 -3.41 11.74 4.27
CA THR A 239 -3.91 10.36 4.33
C THR A 239 -2.72 9.40 4.26
N GLU A 240 -2.94 8.11 4.50
CA GLU A 240 -1.85 7.14 4.34
C GLU A 240 -1.36 7.06 2.88
N PHE A 241 -2.29 7.09 1.92
CA PHE A 241 -1.95 7.23 0.50
C PHE A 241 -1.17 8.52 0.23
N GLY A 242 -1.66 9.66 0.73
CA GLY A 242 -0.98 10.96 0.58
C GLY A 242 0.42 10.98 1.20
N ARG A 243 0.63 10.25 2.31
CA ARG A 243 1.95 10.09 2.94
C ARG A 243 2.89 9.28 2.06
N VAL A 244 2.44 8.15 1.51
CA VAL A 244 3.26 7.34 0.58
C VAL A 244 3.60 8.15 -0.66
N PHE A 245 2.62 8.86 -1.24
CA PHE A 245 2.83 9.72 -2.41
C PHE A 245 3.81 10.86 -2.12
N ALA A 246 3.66 11.57 -1.00
CA ALA A 246 4.56 12.65 -0.61
C ALA A 246 6.00 12.16 -0.35
N LYS A 247 6.18 10.94 0.19
CA LYS A 247 7.50 10.31 0.30
C LYS A 247 8.11 10.05 -1.08
N ALA A 248 7.32 9.57 -2.05
CA ALA A 248 7.80 9.37 -3.42
C ALA A 248 8.27 10.69 -4.05
N LEU A 249 7.49 11.78 -3.90
CA LEU A 249 7.89 13.12 -4.35
C LEU A 249 9.21 13.57 -3.72
N ARG A 250 9.38 13.35 -2.41
CA ARG A 250 10.61 13.69 -1.70
C ARG A 250 11.81 12.92 -2.26
N LEU A 251 11.67 11.63 -2.50
CA LEU A 251 12.74 10.79 -3.07
C LEU A 251 13.14 11.25 -4.47
N ILE A 252 12.17 11.62 -5.31
CA ILE A 252 12.43 12.20 -6.65
C ILE A 252 13.26 13.48 -6.51
N ALA A 253 12.86 14.38 -5.61
CA ALA A 253 13.59 15.62 -5.38
C ALA A 253 15.02 15.43 -4.80
N LEU A 254 15.32 14.27 -4.20
CA LEU A 254 16.64 13.95 -3.65
C LEU A 254 17.58 13.23 -4.65
N LYS A 255 17.07 12.55 -5.68
CA LYS A 255 17.81 11.56 -6.48
C LYS A 255 18.88 12.09 -7.46
N GLN A 256 19.12 13.40 -7.56
CA GLN A 256 20.18 13.95 -8.43
C GLN A 256 21.34 14.54 -7.63
N GLN A 257 22.23 13.67 -7.16
CA GLN A 257 23.65 13.98 -7.23
C GLN A 257 24.18 13.28 -8.49
N PRO A 258 24.63 13.98 -9.54
CA PRO A 258 25.60 13.36 -10.42
C PRO A 258 26.80 13.01 -9.52
N LYS A 259 27.06 11.71 -9.33
CA LYS A 259 28.40 11.29 -8.87
C LYS A 259 29.36 11.96 -9.85
N LYS A 260 30.21 12.86 -9.37
CA LYS A 260 31.36 13.31 -10.13
C LYS A 260 32.12 12.04 -10.49
N GLU A 261 32.02 11.62 -11.74
CA GLU A 261 32.86 10.57 -12.30
C GLU A 261 34.30 10.96 -11.99
N HIS A 262 34.93 10.21 -11.10
CA HIS A 262 36.38 10.16 -11.07
C HIS A 262 36.77 9.48 -12.37
N SER A 263 37.29 10.29 -13.29
CA SER A 263 38.01 9.85 -14.47
C SER A 263 39.04 8.81 -14.08
N VAL A 264 38.82 7.55 -14.44
CA VAL A 264 39.88 6.56 -14.59
C VAL A 264 40.07 6.38 -16.10
N PRO A 265 41.30 6.54 -16.63
CA PRO A 265 41.54 6.50 -18.06
C PRO A 265 41.24 5.13 -18.64
N ALA A 266 40.65 5.13 -19.83
CA ALA A 266 40.35 3.96 -20.61
C ALA A 266 41.64 3.23 -21.04
N GLN A 267 41.87 2.05 -20.48
CA GLN A 267 42.56 0.95 -21.14
C GLN A 267 41.91 -0.36 -20.70
N VAL A 268 41.08 -0.93 -21.56
CA VAL A 268 40.75 -2.36 -21.50
C VAL A 268 41.16 -2.95 -22.83
N ASP A 269 42.20 -3.75 -22.74
CA ASP A 269 42.80 -4.56 -23.77
C ASP A 269 41.78 -5.58 -24.30
N LEU A 270 41.61 -5.61 -25.62
CA LEU A 270 40.76 -6.54 -26.35
C LEU A 270 41.55 -7.84 -26.53
N ARG A 271 41.44 -8.79 -25.60
CA ARG A 271 41.74 -10.22 -25.80
C ARG A 271 41.46 -11.07 -24.55
N SER A 272 40.28 -11.69 -24.52
CA SER A 272 40.11 -13.10 -24.12
C SER A 272 38.65 -13.51 -24.34
N GLU A 273 38.42 -14.16 -25.47
CA GLU A 273 37.23 -14.98 -25.72
C GLU A 273 37.29 -16.20 -24.80
N GLU A 274 36.71 -16.14 -23.60
CA GLU A 274 36.48 -17.33 -22.77
C GLU A 274 35.59 -17.03 -21.54
N THR A 275 34.37 -16.51 -21.73
CA THR A 275 33.34 -16.56 -20.66
C THR A 275 31.90 -16.37 -21.17
N PHE A 276 31.54 -16.99 -22.30
CA PHE A 276 30.15 -17.01 -22.79
C PHE A 276 29.63 -18.43 -22.99
N GLN A 277 29.89 -19.31 -22.03
CA GLN A 277 29.13 -20.54 -21.83
C GLN A 277 29.10 -20.83 -20.33
N ASN A 278 28.04 -20.39 -19.63
CA ASN A 278 27.56 -20.94 -18.34
C ASN A 278 26.37 -20.12 -17.80
N PHE A 279 25.30 -19.99 -18.58
CA PHE A 279 23.99 -19.58 -18.06
C PHE A 279 22.88 -20.43 -18.67
N GLN A 280 22.98 -21.74 -18.50
CA GLN A 280 21.86 -22.67 -18.67
C GLN A 280 21.99 -23.84 -17.68
N GLU A 281 21.84 -23.57 -16.38
CA GLU A 281 21.39 -24.59 -15.43
C GLU A 281 20.45 -23.96 -14.36
N PRO A 282 19.34 -24.62 -14.00
CA PRO A 282 18.46 -24.16 -12.93
C PRO A 282 19.13 -24.37 -11.56
N ILE A 283 19.16 -23.31 -10.74
CA ILE A 283 19.75 -23.34 -9.39
C ILE A 283 18.93 -24.29 -8.50
N THR A 284 19.45 -25.51 -8.30
CA THR A 284 18.95 -26.49 -7.34
C THR A 284 20.02 -26.80 -6.30
N SER A 285 20.22 -25.94 -5.30
CA SER A 285 20.73 -26.38 -3.99
C SER A 285 20.48 -25.34 -2.90
N ARG A 286 20.29 -25.81 -1.66
CA ARG A 286 19.85 -25.02 -0.49
C ARG A 286 20.99 -24.28 0.23
N SER A 287 22.23 -24.41 -0.21
CA SER A 287 23.44 -23.94 0.49
C SER A 287 23.95 -22.57 0.05
N GLU A 288 23.46 -22.00 -1.06
CA GLU A 288 23.94 -20.69 -1.56
C GLU A 288 23.08 -19.50 -1.11
N LEU A 289 21.97 -19.76 -0.41
CA LEU A 289 21.07 -18.71 0.12
C LEU A 289 21.46 -18.18 1.50
N GLU A 290 22.43 -18.79 2.19
CA GLU A 290 22.83 -18.35 3.54
C GLU A 290 23.97 -17.31 3.55
N ILE A 291 24.78 -17.23 2.48
CA ILE A 291 25.98 -16.38 2.45
C ILE A 291 25.67 -14.89 2.16
N THR A 292 24.45 -14.55 1.75
CA THR A 292 24.04 -13.16 1.47
C THR A 292 23.33 -12.46 2.63
N SER A 293 23.24 -13.10 3.81
CA SER A 293 22.40 -12.61 4.92
C SER A 293 23.14 -11.99 6.12
N THR A 294 24.48 -12.05 6.18
CA THR A 294 25.24 -11.68 7.39
C THR A 294 26.27 -10.55 7.23
N SER A 295 26.49 -10.00 6.03
CA SER A 295 27.47 -8.93 5.78
C SER A 295 26.94 -7.49 5.84
N ASP A 296 25.61 -7.27 5.92
CA ASP A 296 25.03 -5.91 5.83
C ASP A 296 24.53 -5.31 7.16
N LEU A 297 24.75 -5.98 8.30
CA LEU A 297 24.30 -5.50 9.62
C LEU A 297 25.42 -4.88 10.50
N GLY A 298 26.63 -4.70 9.96
CA GLY A 298 27.79 -4.18 10.70
C GLY A 298 28.07 -2.68 10.62
N LEU A 299 27.28 -1.89 9.88
CA LEU A 299 27.63 -0.50 9.53
C LEU A 299 26.74 0.61 10.16
N ILE A 300 25.93 0.29 11.19
CA ILE A 300 25.07 1.28 11.87
C ILE A 300 25.36 1.30 13.39
N GLY A 301 26.64 1.38 13.75
CA GLY A 301 27.11 1.30 15.13
C GLY A 301 28.23 2.28 15.43
N GLY A 302 28.03 3.57 15.20
CA GLY A 302 29.00 4.57 15.67
C GLY A 302 28.89 5.93 15.00
N MET A 303 27.90 6.75 15.38
CA MET A 303 27.99 8.22 15.34
C MET A 303 26.86 8.82 16.19
N LEU A 304 27.01 8.78 17.52
CA LEU A 304 26.20 9.59 18.44
C LEU A 304 27.10 10.14 19.55
N SER A 305 27.50 11.40 19.41
CA SER A 305 27.91 12.29 20.49
C SER A 305 27.41 13.71 20.21
N PRO A 306 27.17 14.54 21.25
CA PRO A 306 26.12 15.55 21.23
C PRO A 306 26.65 16.92 20.77
N ILE A 307 25.95 17.55 19.81
CA ILE A 307 26.20 18.95 19.47
C ILE A 307 25.15 19.83 20.15
N ARG A 308 25.56 20.45 21.27
CA ARG A 308 24.98 21.71 21.77
C ARG A 308 25.46 22.82 20.84
N GLY A 309 24.55 23.53 20.17
CA GLY A 309 24.89 24.74 19.43
C GLY A 309 23.76 25.34 18.57
N ASN A 310 23.28 26.51 18.99
CA ASN A 310 22.63 27.59 18.21
C ASN A 310 21.37 27.30 17.35
N LEU A 311 20.22 27.66 17.92
CA LEU A 311 18.87 27.67 17.34
C LEU A 311 18.67 28.61 16.13
N SER A 312 19.62 29.48 15.78
CA SER A 312 19.50 30.42 14.66
C SER A 312 19.94 29.86 13.30
N ASN A 313 20.85 28.88 13.27
CA ASN A 313 21.39 28.31 12.03
C ASN A 313 20.48 27.23 11.42
N HIS A 314 19.62 26.61 12.23
CA HIS A 314 18.73 25.53 11.79
C HIS A 314 17.60 26.02 10.87
N GLU A 315 17.13 27.26 11.06
CA GLU A 315 16.13 27.88 10.19
C GLU A 315 16.70 28.27 8.82
N GLN A 316 17.95 28.73 8.74
CA GLN A 316 18.57 29.08 7.45
C GLN A 316 18.94 27.84 6.64
N ALA A 317 19.46 26.79 7.29
CA ALA A 317 19.76 25.52 6.61
C ALA A 317 18.49 24.86 6.02
N SER A 318 17.39 24.80 6.79
CA SER A 318 16.11 24.25 6.33
C SER A 318 15.43 25.11 5.26
N ARG A 319 15.67 26.44 5.24
CA ARG A 319 15.20 27.34 4.17
C ARG A 319 15.81 26.99 2.82
N THR A 320 17.12 26.73 2.79
CA THR A 320 17.86 26.41 1.56
C THR A 320 17.51 25.02 1.03
N GLU A 321 17.30 24.06 1.93
CA GLU A 321 16.98 22.68 1.59
C GLU A 321 15.61 22.53 0.93
N PHE A 322 14.56 23.15 1.50
CA PHE A 322 13.21 23.08 0.94
C PHE A 322 13.09 23.76 -0.43
N ALA A 323 13.73 24.93 -0.61
CA ALA A 323 13.77 25.60 -1.91
C ALA A 323 14.51 24.76 -2.96
N THR A 324 15.57 24.07 -2.56
CA THR A 324 16.32 23.15 -3.43
C THR A 324 15.47 21.95 -3.85
N LEU A 325 14.70 21.36 -2.93
CA LEU A 325 13.77 20.28 -3.25
C LEU A 325 12.72 20.73 -4.28
N LEU A 326 12.12 21.90 -4.10
CA LEU A 326 11.13 22.44 -5.05
C LEU A 326 11.73 22.72 -6.42
N ALA A 327 12.93 23.32 -6.48
CA ALA A 327 13.61 23.60 -7.73
C ALA A 327 14.01 22.32 -8.50
N ARG A 328 14.30 21.23 -7.78
CA ARG A 328 14.57 19.91 -8.38
C ARG A 328 13.29 19.27 -8.88
N LEU A 329 12.22 19.27 -8.07
CA LEU A 329 10.93 18.75 -8.49
C LEU A 329 10.39 19.49 -9.73
N ALA A 330 10.54 20.82 -9.78
CA ALA A 330 10.11 21.62 -10.92
C ALA A 330 10.83 21.26 -12.23
N ARG A 331 12.10 20.82 -12.15
CA ARG A 331 12.87 20.40 -13.34
C ARG A 331 12.35 19.08 -13.91
N GLU A 332 12.07 18.11 -13.04
CA GLU A 332 11.55 16.80 -13.44
C GLU A 332 10.18 16.91 -14.12
N PHE A 333 9.27 17.71 -13.56
CA PHE A 333 7.90 17.79 -14.07
C PHE A 333 7.72 18.79 -15.22
N LYS A 334 8.65 19.74 -15.44
CA LYS A 334 8.65 20.58 -16.66
C LYS A 334 9.00 19.82 -17.94
N LEU A 335 9.52 18.59 -17.84
CA LEU A 335 9.81 17.72 -18.99
C LEU A 335 8.61 16.89 -19.44
N VAL A 336 7.48 16.92 -18.70
CA VAL A 336 6.27 16.13 -18.99
C VAL A 336 5.17 16.96 -19.68
N ASP A 337 5.25 18.28 -19.64
CA ASP A 337 4.31 19.22 -20.30
C ASP A 337 4.77 19.65 -21.72
N LYS A 338 5.73 18.94 -22.32
CA LYS A 338 6.10 19.03 -23.75
C LYS A 338 5.79 17.71 -24.42
#